data_AF-F4BXF5-F1
#
_entry.id   AF-F4BXF5-F1
#
_cell.length_a   1.000
_cell.length_b   1.000
_cell.length_c   1.000
_cell.angle_alpha   90.00
_cell.angle_beta   90.00
_cell.angle_gamma   90.00
#
_symmetry.space_group_name_H-M   'P 1'
#
loop_
_entity.id
_entity.type
_entity.pdbx_description
1 polymer ?
#
loop_
_entity_poly.entity_id
_entity_poly.type
_entity_poly.pdbx_seq_one_letter_code
_entity_poly.pdbx_strand_id
1 'polypeptide(L)'
;MADVRRIVDLYELHKSYKKVASELNISRNTVKKYLHQVKDVQEGLAEEIIPKNRKIVQPSRVLTDLVRQKIHQYLESNLGRPKNNDSRPKESGSFSSRMVTK
;
A
#
# COMPACT_ATOMS: atom_id res chain seq x y z
N MET A 1 15.54 -3.17 9.47
CA MET A 1 15.52 -1.69 9.45
C MET A 1 16.82 -1.20 10.05
N ALA A 2 17.43 -0.15 9.50
CA ALA A 2 18.52 0.54 10.20
C ALA A 2 17.96 1.08 11.53
N ASP A 3 18.69 0.85 12.62
CA ASP A 3 18.30 1.33 13.94
C ASP A 3 18.24 2.87 13.94
N VAL A 4 17.17 3.44 14.52
CA VAL A 4 16.99 4.90 14.61
C VAL A 4 18.14 5.52 15.37
N ARG A 5 18.69 4.84 16.36
CA ARG A 5 19.89 5.28 17.10
C ARG A 5 21.06 5.53 16.16
N ARG A 6 21.32 4.56 15.26
CA ARG A 6 22.40 4.67 14.27
C ARG A 6 22.18 5.79 13.25
N ILE A 7 20.92 6.12 12.93
CA ILE A 7 20.59 7.28 12.09
C ILE A 7 20.98 8.58 12.79
N VAL A 8 20.69 8.70 14.09
CA VAL A 8 21.04 9.87 14.92
C VAL A 8 22.55 10.00 15.02
N ASP A 9 23.27 8.94 15.40
CA ASP A 9 24.72 8.95 15.57
C ASP A 9 25.45 9.41 14.29
N LEU A 10 25.07 8.83 13.14
CA LEU A 10 25.66 9.20 11.86
C LEU A 10 25.29 10.62 11.43
N TYR A 11 24.07 11.08 11.76
CA TYR A 11 23.68 12.45 11.50
C TYR A 11 24.46 13.43 12.38
N GLU A 12 24.74 13.08 13.63
CA GLU A 12 25.55 13.91 14.51
C GLU A 12 27.00 14.00 14.04
N LEU A 13 27.56 12.90 13.54
CA LEU A 13 28.92 12.85 13.00
C LEU A 13 29.06 13.63 11.67
N HIS A 14 28.12 13.45 10.75
CA HIS A 14 28.25 13.98 9.38
C HIS A 14 27.49 15.28 9.14
N LYS A 15 26.50 15.61 9.98
CA LYS A 15 25.57 16.75 9.83
C LYS A 15 24.92 16.84 8.43
N SER A 16 24.79 15.71 7.73
CA SER A 16 24.32 15.65 6.34
C SER A 16 23.38 14.48 6.08
N TYR A 17 22.11 14.80 5.78
CA TYR A 17 21.09 13.80 5.46
C TYR A 17 21.47 12.92 4.25
N LYS A 18 22.14 13.48 3.24
CA LYS A 18 22.50 12.74 2.02
C LYS A 18 23.58 11.69 2.32
N LYS A 19 24.54 12.03 3.19
CA LYS A 19 25.64 11.13 3.55
C LYS A 19 25.12 9.96 4.39
N VAL A 20 24.31 10.25 5.41
CA VAL A 20 23.63 9.23 6.24
C VAL A 20 22.76 8.30 5.38
N ALA A 21 21.99 8.86 4.44
CA ALA A 21 21.14 8.08 3.54
C ALA A 21 21.95 7.12 2.65
N SER A 22 23.08 7.58 2.11
CA SER A 22 23.95 6.78 1.26
C SER A 22 24.64 5.66 2.05
N GLU A 23 25.04 5.93 3.29
CA GLU A 23 25.75 4.98 4.15
C GLU A 23 24.82 3.89 4.72
N LEU A 24 23.60 4.26 5.08
CA LEU A 24 22.59 3.32 5.59
C LEU A 24 21.73 2.68 4.49
N ASN A 25 21.96 3.06 3.22
CA ASN A 25 21.19 2.63 2.05
C ASN A 25 19.67 2.78 2.24
N ILE A 26 19.25 3.94 2.76
CA ILE A 26 17.84 4.31 2.97
C ILE A 26 17.52 5.62 2.28
N SER A 27 16.23 5.89 2.05
CA SER A 27 15.84 7.15 1.44
C SER A 27 16.18 8.35 2.34
N ARG A 28 16.60 9.46 1.72
CA ARG A 28 16.82 10.73 2.44
C ARG A 28 15.58 11.18 3.23
N ASN A 29 14.39 10.87 2.71
CA ASN A 29 13.12 11.18 3.38
C ASN A 29 12.94 10.37 4.65
N THR A 30 13.36 9.10 4.64
CA THR A 30 13.37 8.23 5.83
C THR A 30 14.28 8.79 6.92
N VAL A 31 15.49 9.23 6.55
CA VAL A 31 16.41 9.90 7.50
C VAL A 31 15.78 11.15 8.10
N LYS A 32 15.24 12.05 7.27
CA LYS A 32 14.55 13.26 7.75
C LYS A 32 13.38 12.94 8.68
N LYS A 33 12.56 11.97 8.30
CA LYS A 33 11.38 11.57 9.09
C LYS A 33 11.81 11.11 10.48
N TYR A 34 12.79 10.20 10.57
CA TYR A 34 13.20 9.68 11.87
C TYR A 34 13.89 10.72 12.74
N LEU A 35 14.69 11.62 12.17
CA LEU A 35 15.30 12.70 12.93
C LEU A 35 14.26 13.69 13.48
N HIS A 36 13.21 14.01 12.72
CA HIS A 36 12.10 14.82 13.26
C HIS A 36 11.37 14.08 14.37
N GLN A 37 11.01 12.80 14.18
CA GLN A 37 10.31 12.03 15.20
C GLN A 37 11.12 11.91 16.51
N VAL A 38 12.45 11.82 16.42
CA VAL A 38 13.32 11.84 17.61
C VAL A 38 13.22 13.18 18.34
N LYS A 39 13.24 14.30 17.61
CA LYS A 39 13.07 15.63 18.20
C LYS A 39 11.69 15.82 18.82
N ASP A 40 10.63 15.41 18.12
CA ASP A 40 9.26 15.50 18.62
C ASP A 40 9.11 14.77 19.97
N VAL A 41 9.78 13.62 20.13
CA VAL A 41 9.80 12.88 21.40
C VAL A 41 10.64 13.61 22.46
N GLN A 42 11.79 14.16 22.10
CA GLN A 42 12.64 14.94 23.03
C GLN A 42 11.92 16.20 23.52
N GLU A 43 11.10 16.82 22.67
CA GLU A 43 10.30 18.01 22.98
C GLU A 43 8.96 17.67 23.68
N GLY A 44 8.66 16.38 23.89
CA GLY A 44 7.43 15.92 24.53
C GLY A 44 6.17 16.03 23.68
N LEU A 45 6.30 16.29 22.37
CA LEU A 45 5.21 16.35 21.40
C LEU A 45 4.70 14.96 20.99
N ALA A 46 5.51 13.92 21.18
CA ALA A 46 5.17 12.53 20.91
C ALA A 46 5.73 11.59 21.99
N GLU A 47 5.01 10.50 22.28
CA GLU A 47 5.45 9.50 23.27
C GLU A 47 6.46 8.49 22.69
N GLU A 48 6.30 8.11 21.41
CA GLU A 48 7.13 7.10 20.75
C GLU A 48 7.51 7.52 19.32
N ILE A 49 8.77 7.26 18.92
CA ILE A 49 9.28 7.55 17.56
C ILE A 49 8.55 6.66 16.51
N ILE A 50 8.36 5.39 16.86
CA ILE A 50 7.61 4.42 16.05
C ILE A 50 6.53 3.83 16.96
N PRO A 51 5.28 4.33 16.89
CA PRO A 51 4.22 3.86 17.75
C PRO A 51 3.91 2.39 17.47
N LYS A 52 3.92 1.55 18.51
CA LYS A 52 3.58 0.12 18.38
C LYS A 52 2.16 -0.09 17.85
N ASN A 53 1.22 0.75 18.29
CA ASN A 53 -0.19 0.67 17.94
C ASN A 53 -0.61 1.77 16.95
N ARG A 54 0.06 1.83 15.79
CA ARG A 54 -0.28 2.83 14.76
C ARG A 54 -1.65 2.56 14.15
N LYS A 55 -2.65 3.37 14.50
CA LYS A 55 -3.95 3.40 13.80
C LYS A 55 -3.79 4.14 12.46
N ILE A 56 -3.77 3.41 11.36
CA ILE A 56 -3.72 4.00 10.02
C ILE A 56 -5.15 4.25 9.56
N VAL A 57 -5.61 5.50 9.61
CA VAL A 57 -6.89 5.91 9.03
C VAL A 57 -6.66 6.26 7.56
N GLN A 58 -7.06 5.35 6.66
CA GLN A 58 -7.12 5.65 5.22
C GLN A 58 -8.58 5.89 4.86
N PRO A 59 -8.99 7.13 4.55
CA PRO A 59 -10.35 7.40 4.11
C PRO A 59 -10.59 6.72 2.76
N SER A 60 -11.58 5.82 2.69
CA SER A 60 -11.93 5.15 1.44
C SER A 60 -12.71 6.12 0.54
N ARG A 61 -12.07 6.63 -0.52
CA ARG A 61 -12.71 7.55 -1.46
C ARG A 61 -13.84 6.90 -2.28
N VAL A 62 -13.71 5.62 -2.59
CA VAL A 62 -14.63 4.88 -3.46
C VAL A 62 -15.73 4.16 -2.68
N LEU A 63 -15.41 3.67 -1.48
CA LEU A 63 -16.31 2.84 -0.69
C LEU A 63 -17.15 3.72 0.25
N THR A 64 -18.06 4.47 -0.35
CA THR A 64 -19.07 5.24 0.39
C THR A 64 -20.13 4.31 0.97
N ASP A 65 -20.90 4.78 1.97
CA ASP A 65 -21.97 3.99 2.57
C ASP A 65 -23.04 3.58 1.55
N LEU A 66 -23.33 4.45 0.57
CA LEU A 66 -24.23 4.14 -0.53
C LEU A 66 -23.70 2.99 -1.41
N VAL A 67 -22.40 3.01 -1.73
CA VAL A 67 -21.77 1.93 -2.50
C VAL A 67 -21.79 0.63 -1.69
N ARG A 68 -21.50 0.71 -0.39
CA ARG A 68 -21.57 -0.43 0.53
C ARG A 68 -22.97 -1.05 0.57
N GLN A 69 -24.01 -0.23 0.73
CA GLN A 69 -25.40 -0.68 0.73
C GLN A 69 -25.79 -1.36 -0.59
N LYS A 70 -25.40 -0.77 -1.73
CA LYS A 70 -25.63 -1.38 -3.05
C LYS A 70 -24.93 -2.73 -3.19
N ILE A 71 -23.70 -2.86 -2.70
CA ILE A 71 -22.98 -4.13 -2.68
C ILE A 71 -23.76 -5.17 -1.86
N HIS A 72 -24.20 -4.83 -0.64
CA HIS A 72 -25.00 -5.73 0.18
C HIS A 72 -26.30 -6.15 -0.53
N GLN A 73 -27.02 -5.19 -1.11
CA GLN A 73 -28.24 -5.45 -1.87
C GLN A 73 -28.00 -6.43 -3.04
N TYR A 74 -26.91 -6.25 -3.80
CA TYR A 74 -26.58 -7.16 -4.90
C TYR A 74 -26.19 -8.55 -4.40
N LEU A 75 -25.45 -8.64 -3.29
CA LEU A 75 -25.10 -9.93 -2.69
C LEU A 75 -26.35 -10.66 -2.22
N GLU A 76 -27.23 -9.99 -1.48
CA GLU A 76 -28.51 -10.54 -1.02
C GLU A 76 -29.39 -11.00 -2.19
N SER A 77 -29.52 -10.17 -3.22
CA SER A 77 -30.28 -10.48 -4.44
C SER A 77 -29.71 -11.67 -5.23
N ASN A 78 -28.42 -11.98 -5.02
CA ASN A 78 -27.73 -13.09 -5.69
C ASN A 78 -27.72 -14.38 -4.86
N LEU A 79 -28.11 -14.37 -3.58
CA LEU A 79 -28.14 -15.57 -2.73
C LEU A 79 -29.07 -16.67 -3.27
N GLY A 80 -30.13 -16.29 -3.99
CA GLY A 80 -31.10 -17.23 -4.57
C GLY A 80 -30.81 -17.64 -6.02
N ARG A 81 -29.73 -17.14 -6.64
CA ARG A 81 -29.39 -17.46 -8.03
C ARG A 81 -28.50 -18.70 -8.08
N PRO A 82 -28.69 -19.61 -9.06
CA PRO A 82 -27.74 -20.68 -9.28
C PRO A 82 -26.38 -20.06 -9.55
N LYS A 83 -25.34 -20.59 -8.90
CA LYS A 83 -23.97 -20.14 -9.13
C LYS A 83 -23.64 -20.42 -10.59
N ASN A 84 -23.45 -19.37 -11.39
CA ASN A 84 -23.00 -19.53 -12.76
C ASN A 84 -21.59 -20.13 -12.72
N ASN A 85 -21.48 -21.43 -12.97
CA ASN A 85 -20.23 -22.04 -13.38
C ASN A 85 -19.97 -21.55 -14.81
N ASP A 86 -18.83 -20.93 -15.05
CA ASP A 86 -18.31 -20.48 -16.36
C ASP A 86 -18.86 -19.18 -16.96
N SER A 87 -18.19 -18.07 -16.66
CA SER A 87 -18.21 -16.85 -17.48
C SER A 87 -17.02 -16.79 -18.45
N ARG A 88 -16.90 -17.78 -19.34
CA ARG A 88 -16.14 -17.63 -20.60
C ARG A 88 -17.04 -18.04 -21.76
N PRO A 89 -17.31 -17.16 -22.75
CA PRO A 89 -17.99 -17.58 -23.96
C PRO A 89 -17.08 -18.55 -24.72
N LYS A 90 -17.57 -19.77 -25.01
CA LYS A 90 -16.92 -20.63 -26.00
C LYS A 90 -17.29 -20.11 -27.38
N GLU A 91 -16.35 -19.46 -28.04
CA GLU A 91 -16.49 -19.13 -29.47
C GLU A 91 -16.69 -20.42 -30.26
N SER A 92 -17.92 -20.69 -30.68
CA SER A 92 -18.22 -21.66 -31.73
C SER A 92 -17.88 -21.02 -33.07
N GLY A 93 -16.60 -20.73 -33.29
CA GLY A 93 -16.07 -20.35 -34.59
C GLY A 93 -15.90 -21.61 -35.43
N SER A 94 -16.77 -21.81 -36.41
CA SER A 94 -16.52 -22.75 -37.49
C SER A 94 -15.29 -22.27 -38.26
N PHE A 95 -14.12 -22.85 -37.97
CA PHE A 95 -12.94 -22.66 -38.79
C PHE A 95 -13.18 -23.34 -40.15
N SER A 96 -13.73 -22.56 -41.08
CA SER A 96 -13.79 -22.92 -42.50
C SER A 96 -12.35 -23.01 -43.00
N SER A 97 -11.85 -24.22 -43.16
CA SER A 97 -10.57 -24.48 -43.84
C SER A 97 -10.66 -24.01 -45.28
N ARG A 98 -10.16 -22.81 -45.58
CA ARG A 98 -9.71 -22.51 -46.94
C ARG A 98 -8.33 -23.11 -47.12
N MET A 99 -8.29 -24.13 -47.97
CA MET A 99 -7.07 -24.71 -48.50
C MET A 99 -6.15 -23.63 -49.05
N VAL A 100 -4.90 -23.65 -48.59
CA VAL A 100 -3.78 -22.99 -49.25
C VAL A 100 -3.43 -23.84 -50.46
N THR A 101 -3.73 -23.35 -51.67
CA THR A 101 -3.11 -23.86 -52.90
C THR A 101 -1.95 -22.95 -53.27
N LYS A 102 -0.80 -23.59 -53.52
CA LYS A 102 0.47 -23.03 -53.99
C LYS A 102 0.32 -22.27 -55.30
#